data_AF-A0A4U8QCK6-F1
#
_entry.id   AF-A0A4U8QCK6-F1
#
_cell.length_a   1.000
_cell.length_b   1.000
_cell.length_c   1.000
_cell.angle_alpha   90.00
_cell.angle_beta   90.00
_cell.angle_gamma   90.00
#
_symmetry.space_group_name_H-M   'P 1'
#
loop_
_entity.id
_entity.type
_entity.pdbx_description
1 polymer ?
#
loop_
_entity_poly.entity_id
_entity_poly.type
_entity_poly.pdbx_seq_one_letter_code
_entity_poly.pdbx_strand_id
1 'polypeptide(L)'
;MRNKKVLFMAQASIIAAIYVVLTVLFAPFGFASIQVRISEALTILPFFTPAAIPGLFIGCIFGNLISGAIPIDIVCGSFATLIAAYCSYLLRGRKYLVVLPPIIANTLVVPFVLYYGYGINLPIPLMMLTVGIGEVLSCAVLGLIVLNVLDNYKHIIFRKWVS
;
A
#
# COMPACT_ATOMS: atom_id res chain seq x y z
N MET A 1 -32.26 -6.40 4.59
CA MET A 1 -31.05 -7.13 5.06
C MET A 1 -29.84 -6.71 4.21
N ARG A 2 -28.90 -5.93 4.74
CA ARG A 2 -27.69 -5.54 3.99
C ARG A 2 -26.69 -6.70 4.01
N ASN A 3 -26.64 -7.48 2.93
CA ASN A 3 -25.81 -8.68 2.85
C ASN A 3 -24.34 -8.34 3.14
N LYS A 4 -23.80 -8.87 4.24
CA LYS A 4 -22.47 -8.48 4.76
C LYS A 4 -21.35 -8.76 3.76
N LYS A 5 -21.51 -9.83 2.95
CA LYS A 5 -20.56 -10.22 1.91
C LYS A 5 -20.50 -9.20 0.76
N VAL A 6 -21.67 -8.72 0.31
CA VAL A 6 -21.76 -7.72 -0.77
C VAL A 6 -21.11 -6.40 -0.36
N LEU A 7 -21.32 -5.96 0.89
CA LEU A 7 -20.69 -4.75 1.41
C LEU A 7 -19.16 -4.89 1.49
N PHE A 8 -18.66 -6.05 1.93
CA PHE A 8 -17.23 -6.34 2.00
C PHE A 8 -16.58 -6.29 0.61
N MET A 9 -17.20 -6.94 -0.38
CA MET A 9 -16.72 -6.94 -1.76
C MET A 9 -16.72 -5.52 -2.34
N ALA A 10 -17.81 -4.76 -2.17
CA ALA A 10 -17.89 -3.39 -2.64
C ALA A 10 -16.80 -2.49 -2.04
N GLN A 11 -16.52 -2.61 -0.73
CA GLN A 11 -15.45 -1.88 -0.07
C GLN A 11 -14.07 -2.25 -0.63
N ALA A 12 -13.79 -3.55 -0.79
CA ALA A 12 -12.53 -4.01 -1.36
C ALA A 12 -12.34 -3.50 -2.80
N SER A 13 -13.38 -3.57 -3.64
CA SER A 13 -13.35 -3.09 -5.03
C SER A 13 -13.11 -1.59 -5.13
N ILE A 14 -13.72 -0.77 -4.28
CA ILE A 14 -13.51 0.68 -4.26
C ILE A 14 -12.08 1.01 -3.83
N ILE A 15 -11.56 0.33 -2.80
CA ILE A 15 -10.17 0.51 -2.36
C ILE A 15 -9.19 0.14 -3.49
N ALA A 16 -9.42 -0.98 -4.18
CA ALA A 16 -8.63 -1.39 -5.32
C ALA A 16 -8.66 -0.33 -6.44
N ALA A 17 -9.84 0.17 -6.79
CA ALA A 17 -10.00 1.20 -7.83
C ALA A 17 -9.25 2.50 -7.47
N ILE A 18 -9.36 2.97 -6.22
CA ILE A 18 -8.64 4.15 -5.74
C ILE A 18 -7.12 3.92 -5.80
N TYR A 19 -6.65 2.75 -5.37
CA TYR A 19 -5.23 2.40 -5.44
C TYR A 19 -4.74 2.45 -6.89
N VAL A 20 -5.44 1.81 -7.82
CA VAL A 20 -5.07 1.81 -9.25
C VAL A 20 -4.98 3.23 -9.81
N VAL A 21 -6.01 4.05 -9.55
CA VAL A 21 -6.05 5.44 -10.05
C VAL A 21 -4.87 6.24 -9.52
N LEU A 22 -4.55 6.12 -8.24
CA LEU A 22 -3.40 6.80 -7.65
C LEU A 22 -2.07 6.29 -8.23
N THR A 23 -1.94 4.97 -8.42
CA THR A 23 -0.71 4.39 -8.96
C THR A 23 -0.45 4.86 -10.39
N VAL A 24 -1.49 4.89 -11.22
CA VAL A 24 -1.37 5.33 -12.62
C VAL A 24 -1.13 6.84 -12.71
N LEU A 25 -1.86 7.64 -11.93
CA LEU A 25 -1.74 9.10 -11.95
C LEU A 25 -0.37 9.58 -11.44
N PHE A 26 0.16 8.91 -10.42
CA PHE A 26 1.46 9.23 -9.82
C PHE A 26 2.59 8.31 -10.30
N ALA A 27 2.40 7.55 -11.37
CA ALA A 27 3.44 6.71 -11.96
C ALA A 27 4.75 7.48 -12.23
N PRO A 28 4.75 8.74 -12.74
CA PRO A 28 5.98 9.51 -12.93
C PRO A 28 6.78 9.77 -11.64
N PHE A 29 6.09 9.94 -10.50
CA PHE A 29 6.71 10.12 -9.19
C PHE A 29 7.19 8.80 -8.58
N GLY A 30 6.67 7.67 -9.05
CA GLY A 30 7.12 6.33 -8.68
C GLY A 30 8.47 5.95 -9.30
N PHE A 31 8.89 6.58 -10.39
CA PHE A 31 10.15 6.30 -11.11
C PHE A 31 11.21 7.41 -10.99
N ALA A 32 10.95 8.44 -10.16
CA ALA A 32 11.90 9.53 -9.91
C ALA A 32 13.07 9.08 -9.02
N SER A 33 14.09 9.93 -8.88
CA SER A 33 15.29 9.70 -8.04
C SER A 33 14.95 9.35 -6.59
N ILE A 34 13.83 9.86 -6.09
CA ILE A 34 13.19 9.44 -4.83
C ILE A 34 11.86 8.82 -5.23
N GLN A 35 11.71 7.51 -5.06
CA GLN A 35 10.54 6.78 -5.53
C GLN A 35 9.41 6.89 -4.51
N VAL A 36 8.45 7.77 -4.76
CA VAL A 36 7.32 8.00 -3.83
C VAL A 36 6.09 7.27 -4.35
N ARG A 37 5.71 6.16 -3.69
CA ARG A 37 4.45 5.46 -3.97
C ARG A 37 3.31 6.00 -3.14
N ILE A 38 2.63 7.02 -3.66
CA ILE A 38 1.50 7.65 -2.96
C ILE A 38 0.37 6.63 -2.68
N SER A 39 0.20 5.64 -3.55
CA SER A 39 -0.76 4.55 -3.37
C SER A 39 -0.54 3.72 -2.10
N GLU A 40 0.69 3.63 -1.61
CA GLU A 40 1.00 2.90 -0.38
C GLU A 40 0.48 3.62 0.87
N ALA A 41 0.07 4.90 0.79
CA ALA A 41 -0.65 5.55 1.88
C ALA A 41 -1.99 4.86 2.23
N LEU A 42 -2.56 4.09 1.29
CA LEU A 42 -3.78 3.31 1.53
C LEU A 42 -3.52 2.02 2.33
N THR A 43 -2.26 1.62 2.53
CA THR A 43 -1.90 0.45 3.36
C THR A 43 -2.20 0.63 4.84
N ILE A 44 -2.65 1.83 5.24
CA ILE A 44 -3.18 2.09 6.59
C ILE A 44 -4.65 1.65 6.72
N LEU A 45 -5.39 1.50 5.62
CA LEU A 45 -6.81 1.10 5.63
C LEU A 45 -7.11 -0.27 6.27
N PRO A 46 -6.22 -1.29 6.20
CA PRO A 46 -6.37 -2.53 6.96
C PRO A 46 -6.57 -2.29 8.46
N PHE A 47 -6.07 -1.19 9.03
CA PHE A 47 -6.37 -0.81 10.42
C PHE A 47 -7.88 -0.69 10.70
N PHE A 48 -8.63 -0.15 9.74
CA PHE A 48 -10.05 0.16 9.90
C PHE A 48 -10.96 -0.94 9.34
N THR A 49 -10.54 -1.66 8.31
CA THR A 49 -11.35 -2.70 7.68
C THR A 49 -10.50 -3.85 7.11
N PRO A 50 -10.86 -5.11 7.40
CA PRO A 50 -10.18 -6.27 6.80
C PRO A 50 -10.39 -6.36 5.27
N ALA A 51 -11.40 -5.65 4.73
CA ALA A 51 -11.64 -5.58 3.28
C ALA A 51 -10.51 -4.89 2.51
N ALA A 52 -9.70 -4.07 3.19
CA ALA A 52 -8.59 -3.39 2.57
C ALA A 52 -7.47 -4.36 2.14
N ILE A 53 -7.29 -5.51 2.81
CA ILE A 53 -6.24 -6.48 2.47
C ILE A 53 -6.40 -6.99 1.03
N PRO A 54 -7.54 -7.61 0.64
CA PRO A 54 -7.74 -8.04 -0.73
C PRO A 54 -7.87 -6.87 -1.71
N GLY A 55 -8.40 -5.71 -1.26
CA GLY A 55 -8.51 -4.52 -2.10
C GLY A 55 -7.15 -3.96 -2.51
N LEU A 56 -6.20 -3.84 -1.58
CA LEU A 56 -4.84 -3.37 -1.85
C LEU A 56 -4.05 -4.36 -2.70
N PHE A 57 -4.20 -5.66 -2.46
CA PHE A 57 -3.54 -6.69 -3.26
C PHE A 57 -3.97 -6.63 -4.73
N ILE A 58 -5.28 -6.64 -4.98
CA ILE A 58 -5.83 -6.55 -6.34
C ILE A 58 -5.49 -5.19 -6.96
N GLY A 59 -5.56 -4.12 -6.17
CA GLY A 59 -5.16 -2.77 -6.59
C GLY A 59 -3.70 -2.70 -7.03
N CYS A 60 -2.79 -3.35 -6.30
CA CYS A 60 -1.37 -3.42 -6.63
C CYS A 60 -1.12 -4.16 -7.94
N ILE A 61 -1.78 -5.31 -8.15
CA ILE A 61 -1.67 -6.07 -9.40
C ILE A 61 -2.08 -5.21 -10.60
N PHE A 62 -3.28 -4.64 -10.56
CA PHE A 62 -3.79 -3.83 -11.68
C PHE A 62 -3.04 -2.51 -11.84
N GLY A 63 -2.66 -1.86 -10.74
CA GLY A 63 -1.92 -0.61 -10.75
C GLY A 63 -0.55 -0.78 -11.41
N ASN A 64 0.16 -1.85 -11.06
CA ASN A 64 1.47 -2.16 -11.65
C ASN A 64 1.35 -2.64 -13.10
N LEU A 65 0.31 -3.42 -13.43
CA LEU A 65 0.05 -3.86 -14.80
C LEU A 65 -0.23 -2.67 -15.74
N ILE A 66 -1.09 -1.74 -15.33
CA ILE A 66 -1.46 -0.57 -16.14
C ILE A 66 -0.31 0.44 -16.23
N SER A 67 0.49 0.58 -15.17
CA SER A 67 1.66 1.46 -15.16
C SER A 67 2.84 0.93 -15.98
N GLY A 68 2.72 -0.27 -16.57
CA GLY A 68 3.76 -0.87 -17.42
C GLY A 68 4.92 -1.48 -16.64
N ALA A 69 4.70 -1.89 -15.38
CA ALA A 69 5.74 -2.51 -14.58
C ALA A 69 6.08 -3.93 -15.05
N ILE A 70 7.30 -4.38 -14.79
CA ILE A 70 7.79 -5.72 -15.19
C ILE A 70 6.97 -6.80 -14.47
N PRO A 71 6.67 -7.96 -15.10
CA PRO A 71 5.89 -9.03 -14.48
C PRO A 71 6.42 -9.49 -13.11
N ILE A 72 7.74 -9.47 -12.91
CA ILE A 72 8.37 -9.80 -11.63
C ILE A 72 8.00 -8.79 -10.53
N ASP A 73 7.89 -7.51 -10.85
CA ASP A 73 7.46 -6.43 -9.94
C ASP A 73 5.99 -6.55 -9.59
N ILE A 74 5.15 -6.91 -10.57
CA ILE A 74 3.72 -7.14 -10.34
C ILE A 74 3.54 -8.27 -9.32
N VAL A 75 4.24 -9.40 -9.49
CA VAL A 75 4.10 -10.56 -8.61
C VAL A 75 4.74 -10.28 -7.25
N CYS A 76 6.04 -9.95 -7.20
CA CYS A 76 6.76 -9.73 -5.95
C CYS A 76 6.21 -8.54 -5.16
N GLY A 77 5.89 -7.44 -5.84
CA GLY A 77 5.30 -6.25 -5.24
C GLY A 77 3.93 -6.55 -4.64
N SER A 78 3.04 -7.22 -5.39
CA SER A 78 1.70 -7.55 -4.86
C SER A 78 1.78 -8.49 -3.66
N PHE A 79 2.65 -9.49 -3.68
CA PHE A 79 2.86 -10.36 -2.50
C PHE A 79 3.44 -9.59 -1.31
N ALA A 80 4.37 -8.66 -1.54
CA ALA A 80 4.91 -7.80 -0.49
C ALA A 80 3.81 -6.93 0.12
N THR A 81 2.98 -6.28 -0.69
CA THR A 81 1.84 -5.47 -0.24
C THR A 81 0.80 -6.32 0.49
N LEU A 82 0.55 -7.56 0.07
CA LEU A 82 -0.36 -8.48 0.77
C LEU A 82 0.14 -8.82 2.18
N ILE A 83 1.42 -9.18 2.30
CA ILE A 83 2.05 -9.50 3.58
C ILE A 83 2.07 -8.25 4.47
N ALA A 84 2.44 -7.10 3.91
CA ALA A 84 2.41 -5.83 4.60
C ALA A 84 1.02 -5.49 5.13
N ALA A 85 -0.02 -5.55 4.29
CA ALA A 85 -1.40 -5.26 4.67
C ALA A 85 -1.91 -6.22 5.74
N TYR A 86 -1.54 -7.51 5.67
CA TYR A 86 -1.89 -8.49 6.68
C TYR A 86 -1.20 -8.22 8.02
N CYS A 87 0.11 -7.92 8.01
CA CYS A 87 0.85 -7.52 9.21
C CYS A 87 0.29 -6.22 9.81
N SER A 88 0.00 -5.21 8.99
CA SER A 88 -0.64 -3.96 9.41
C SER A 88 -2.01 -4.21 10.07
N TYR A 89 -2.80 -5.16 9.56
CA TYR A 89 -4.05 -5.58 10.20
C TYR A 89 -3.82 -6.24 11.58
N LEU A 90 -2.80 -7.09 11.72
CA LEU A 90 -2.46 -7.71 13.01
C LEU A 90 -1.97 -6.67 14.03
N LEU A 91 -1.24 -5.65 13.57
CA LEU A 91 -0.73 -4.55 14.39
C LEU A 91 -1.77 -3.46 14.69
N ARG A 92 -3.07 -3.68 14.38
CA ARG A 92 -4.15 -2.74 14.67
C ARG A 92 -4.31 -2.34 16.14
N GLY A 93 -3.71 -3.09 17.07
CA GLY A 93 -3.66 -2.71 18.49
C GLY A 93 -2.74 -1.52 18.79
N ARG A 94 -1.85 -1.12 17.86
CA ARG A 94 -0.85 -0.06 18.06
C ARG A 94 -0.83 0.90 16.87
N LYS A 95 -1.61 1.98 16.99
CA LYS A 95 -1.88 3.01 15.95
C LYS A 95 -0.69 3.40 15.07
N TYR A 96 0.48 3.64 15.66
CA TYR A 96 1.66 4.11 14.93
C TYR A 96 2.53 3.00 14.30
N LEU A 97 2.39 1.74 14.75
CA LEU A 97 3.20 0.64 14.23
C LEU A 97 2.62 0.03 12.95
N VAL A 98 1.38 0.37 12.60
CA VAL A 98 0.68 -0.11 11.39
C VAL A 98 1.41 0.30 10.11
N VAL A 99 2.20 1.36 10.19
CA VAL A 99 2.96 1.92 9.06
C VAL A 99 4.29 1.18 8.82
N LEU A 100 4.83 0.50 9.84
CA LEU A 100 6.13 -0.16 9.71
C LEU A 100 6.12 -1.33 8.73
N PRO A 101 5.13 -2.25 8.73
CA PRO A 101 5.09 -3.35 7.77
C PRO A 101 5.19 -2.94 6.30
N PRO A 102 4.41 -1.98 5.77
CA PRO A 102 4.53 -1.56 4.37
C PRO A 102 5.88 -0.91 4.07
N ILE A 103 6.39 -0.06 4.99
CA ILE A 103 7.71 0.56 4.80
C ILE A 103 8.80 -0.52 4.69
N ILE A 104 8.82 -1.48 5.61
CA ILE A 104 9.85 -2.54 5.63
C ILE A 104 9.71 -3.45 4.40
N ALA A 105 8.49 -3.88 4.08
CA ALA A 105 8.25 -4.77 2.95
C ALA A 105 8.65 -4.13 1.62
N ASN A 106 8.23 -2.89 1.36
CA ASN A 106 8.54 -2.19 0.11
C ASN A 106 10.03 -1.80 0.04
N THR A 107 10.62 -1.30 1.14
CA THR A 107 12.05 -0.93 1.17
C THR A 107 12.96 -2.14 0.95
N LEU A 108 12.55 -3.33 1.38
CA LEU A 108 13.31 -4.55 1.12
C LEU A 108 13.05 -5.08 -0.28
N VAL A 109 11.79 -5.28 -0.68
CA VAL A 109 11.46 -6.01 -1.93
C VAL A 109 11.70 -5.17 -3.18
N VAL A 110 11.35 -3.89 -3.17
CA VAL A 110 11.38 -3.04 -4.38
C VAL A 110 12.79 -2.81 -4.93
N PRO A 111 13.84 -2.54 -4.11
CA PRO A 111 15.20 -2.39 -4.62
C PRO A 111 15.75 -3.65 -5.29
N PHE A 112 15.39 -4.85 -4.81
CA PHE A 112 15.75 -6.09 -5.49
C PHE A 112 15.05 -6.21 -6.84
N VAL A 113 13.78 -5.81 -6.93
CA VAL A 113 13.04 -5.79 -8.19
C VAL A 113 13.63 -4.77 -9.17
N LEU A 114 14.08 -3.60 -8.71
CA LEU A 114 14.74 -2.60 -9.56
C LEU A 114 16.09 -3.10 -10.09
N TYR A 115 16.89 -3.73 -9.23
CA TYR A 115 18.19 -4.25 -9.60
C TYR A 115 18.08 -5.44 -10.57
N TYR A 116 17.28 -6.47 -10.21
CA TYR A 116 17.15 -7.70 -11.00
C TYR A 116 16.16 -7.60 -12.16
N GLY A 117 15.08 -6.83 -11.99
CA GLY A 117 14.04 -6.67 -13.01
C GLY A 117 14.36 -5.59 -14.03
N TYR A 118 14.68 -4.38 -13.57
CA TYR A 118 14.90 -3.22 -14.45
C TYR A 118 16.37 -3.05 -14.88
N GLY A 119 17.30 -3.86 -14.37
CA GLY A 119 18.72 -3.81 -14.73
C GLY A 119 19.40 -2.51 -14.28
N ILE A 120 18.84 -1.83 -13.28
CA ILE A 120 19.41 -0.58 -12.74
C ILE A 120 20.62 -0.95 -11.88
N ASN A 121 21.82 -0.82 -12.46
CA ASN A 121 23.10 -1.09 -11.82
C ASN A 121 23.51 -0.01 -10.79
N LEU A 122 22.57 0.49 -9.99
CA LEU A 122 22.90 1.28 -8.81
C LEU A 122 23.18 0.34 -7.63
N PRO A 123 23.97 0.77 -6.63
CA PRO A 123 24.13 0.01 -5.40
C PRO A 123 22.76 -0.21 -4.75
N ILE A 124 22.41 -1.47 -4.46
CA ILE A 124 21.15 -1.84 -3.78
C ILE A 124 20.93 -1.01 -2.51
N PRO A 125 21.93 -0.75 -1.64
CA PRO A 125 21.72 0.09 -0.45
C PRO A 125 21.30 1.53 -0.77
N LEU A 126 21.74 2.09 -1.90
CA LEU A 126 21.38 3.44 -2.31
C LEU A 126 19.95 3.49 -2.84
N MET A 127 19.51 2.45 -3.55
CA MET A 127 18.10 2.28 -3.94
C MET A 127 17.19 1.99 -2.74
N MET A 128 17.67 1.22 -1.76
CA MET A 128 16.96 1.05 -0.49
C MET A 128 16.78 2.38 0.25
N LEU A 129 17.78 3.26 0.22
CA LEU A 129 17.67 4.57 0.84
C LEU A 129 16.63 5.45 0.13
N THR A 130 16.66 5.54 -1.20
CA THR A 130 15.74 6.39 -1.95
C THR A 130 14.30 5.90 -1.90
N VAL A 131 14.09 4.58 -2.03
CA VAL A 131 12.77 3.94 -1.86
C VAL A 131 12.30 4.07 -0.41
N GLY A 132 13.18 3.82 0.56
CA GLY A 132 12.85 3.94 1.98
C GLY A 132 12.42 5.35 2.37
N ILE A 133 13.09 6.39 1.85
CA ILE A 133 12.67 7.78 2.05
C ILE A 133 11.28 8.02 1.44
N GLY A 134 11.04 7.53 0.22
CA GLY A 134 9.74 7.68 -0.43
C GLY A 134 8.61 6.94 0.29
N GLU A 135 8.86 5.74 0.80
CA GLU A 135 7.91 4.98 1.62
C GLU A 135 7.65 5.64 2.97
N VAL A 136 8.65 6.24 3.62
CA VAL A 136 8.42 7.03 4.84
C VAL A 136 7.54 8.23 4.55
N LEU A 137 7.74 8.93 3.42
CA LEU A 137 6.89 10.05 3.04
C LEU A 137 5.45 9.58 2.71
N SER A 138 5.29 8.50 1.95
CA SER A 138 3.97 7.99 1.58
C SER A 138 3.23 7.36 2.75
N CYS A 139 3.83 6.37 3.41
CA CYS A 139 3.18 5.61 4.46
C CYS A 139 3.19 6.35 5.80
N ALA A 140 4.33 6.92 6.22
CA ALA A 140 4.40 7.58 7.53
C ALA A 140 3.78 8.97 7.49
N VAL A 141 4.09 9.82 6.52
CA VAL A 141 3.52 11.17 6.50
C VAL A 141 2.07 11.12 5.99
N LEU A 142 1.84 10.71 4.74
CA LEU A 142 0.47 10.72 4.19
C LEU A 142 -0.42 9.68 4.87
N GLY A 143 0.08 8.46 5.09
CA GLY A 143 -0.68 7.42 5.76
C GLY A 143 -1.07 7.77 7.20
N LEU A 144 -0.21 8.40 8.02
CA LEU A 144 -0.62 8.85 9.37
C LEU A 144 -1.59 10.02 9.33
N ILE A 145 -1.49 10.93 8.36
CA ILE A 145 -2.48 12.00 8.17
C ILE A 145 -3.85 11.37 7.88
N VAL A 146 -3.92 10.48 6.90
CA VAL A 146 -5.15 9.75 6.55
C VAL A 146 -5.66 8.97 7.75
N LEU A 147 -4.77 8.31 8.49
CA LEU A 147 -5.13 7.56 9.70
C LEU A 147 -5.74 8.47 10.76
N ASN A 148 -5.13 9.61 11.10
CA ASN A 148 -5.65 10.52 12.10
C ASN A 148 -6.98 11.14 11.68
N VAL A 149 -7.14 11.50 10.41
CA VAL A 149 -8.40 12.01 9.89
C VAL A 149 -9.48 10.92 10.01
N LEU A 150 -9.23 9.71 9.52
CA LEU A 150 -10.19 8.61 9.59
C LEU A 150 -10.48 8.15 11.01
N ASP A 151 -9.52 8.23 11.93
CA ASP A 151 -9.68 7.82 13.34
C ASP A 151 -10.77 8.66 14.03
N ASN A 152 -10.91 9.94 13.68
CA ASN A 152 -12.00 10.80 14.17
C ASN A 152 -13.38 10.36 13.64
N TYR A 153 -13.44 9.75 12.46
CA TYR A 153 -14.68 9.29 11.83
C TYR A 153 -14.90 7.77 11.94
N LYS A 154 -14.05 7.03 12.65
CA LYS A 154 -14.06 5.57 12.66
C LYS A 154 -15.38 4.98 13.17
N HIS A 155 -16.02 5.64 14.13
CA HIS A 155 -17.29 5.21 14.71
C HIS A 155 -18.49 5.47 13.78
N ILE A 156 -18.33 6.35 12.79
CA ILE A 156 -19.36 6.71 11.80
C ILE A 156 -19.20 5.85 10.55
N ILE A 157 -17.98 5.77 10.02
CA ILE A 157 -17.68 5.12 8.73
C ILE A 157 -17.43 3.62 8.91
N PHE A 158 -16.70 3.22 9.95
CA PHE A 158 -16.25 1.84 10.19
C PHE A 158 -16.93 1.18 11.39
N ARG A 159 -18.13 1.64 11.78
CA ARG A 159 -18.92 1.16 12.93
C ARG A 159 -19.02 -0.37 13.04
N LYS A 160 -18.94 -1.08 11.92
CA LYS A 160 -19.02 -2.56 11.85
C LYS A 160 -17.72 -3.29 12.19
N TRP A 161 -16.57 -2.64 12.10
CA TRP A 161 -15.25 -3.28 12.17
C TRP A 161 -14.40 -2.79 13.36
N VAL A 162 -14.82 -1.71 14.01
CA VAL A 162 -14.10 -1.02 15.11
C VAL A 162 -14.73 -1.29 16.49
N SER A 163 -15.63 -2.29 16.60
CA SER A 163 -16.24 -2.70 17.88
C SER A 163 -15.27 -3.43 18.78
#